data_AF-A0A2R6NCE0-F1
#
_entry.id   AF-A0A2R6NCE0-F1
#
_cell.length_a   1.000
_cell.length_b   1.000
_cell.length_c   1.000
_cell.angle_alpha   90.00
_cell.angle_beta   90.00
_cell.angle_gamma   90.00
#
_symmetry.space_group_name_H-M   'P 1'
#
loop_
_entity.id
_entity.type
_entity.pdbx_description
1 polymer ?
#
loop_
_entity_poly.entity_id
_entity_poly.type
_entity_poly.pdbx_seq_one_letter_code
_entity_poly.pdbx_strand_id
1 'polypeptide(L)'
;GMNRGIDRPTDNILFDEKMAQTVHLALGRAYDACLPDGEAGNDSAIHTDLITDVSTDSTLAVDGEIVQRDGTFRWEDGFEG
;
A
#
# COMPACT_ATOMS: atom_id res chain seq x y z
N GLY A 1 -2.49 1.13 3.65
CA GLY A 1 -3.66 2.00 3.53
C GLY A 1 -3.47 3.34 4.21
N MET A 2 -4.57 4.08 4.32
CA MET A 2 -4.59 5.47 4.83
C MET A 2 -5.72 5.69 5.86
N ASN A 3 -6.50 4.65 6.16
CA ASN A 3 -7.65 4.76 7.06
C ASN A 3 -7.22 4.67 8.51
N ARG A 4 -7.14 5.81 9.18
CA ARG A 4 -6.81 5.93 10.61
C ARG A 4 -7.92 5.45 11.55
N GLY A 5 -9.12 5.18 11.03
CA GLY A 5 -10.22 4.62 11.81
C GLY A 5 -10.12 3.09 12.02
N ILE A 6 -9.18 2.44 11.33
CA ILE A 6 -8.82 1.05 11.56
C ILE A 6 -7.48 1.08 12.28
N ASP A 7 -7.47 0.68 13.55
CA ASP A 7 -6.33 0.81 14.47
C ASP A 7 -5.77 -0.53 14.94
N ARG A 8 -6.31 -1.62 14.40
CA ARG A 8 -5.91 -2.99 14.72
C ARG A 8 -6.18 -3.90 13.52
N PRO A 9 -5.41 -4.99 13.35
CA PRO A 9 -5.74 -6.04 12.40
C PRO A 9 -7.14 -6.61 12.64
N THR A 10 -7.87 -6.84 11.56
CA THR A 10 -9.25 -7.31 11.57
C THR A 10 -9.39 -8.76 11.12
N ASP A 11 -8.31 -9.37 10.61
CA ASP A 11 -8.32 -10.68 9.96
C ASP A 11 -9.26 -10.71 8.75
N ASN A 12 -9.34 -9.57 8.06
CA ASN A 12 -10.13 -9.40 6.85
C ASN A 12 -9.37 -8.48 5.90
N ILE A 13 -8.96 -9.05 4.76
CA ILE A 13 -8.11 -8.37 3.81
C ILE A 13 -8.67 -7.03 3.35
N LEU A 14 -10.00 -6.90 3.19
CA LEU A 14 -10.65 -5.69 2.71
C LEU A 14 -10.48 -4.49 3.65
N PHE A 15 -10.33 -4.75 4.95
CA PHE A 15 -10.11 -3.71 5.95
C PHE A 15 -8.62 -3.52 6.21
N ASP A 16 -7.89 -4.62 6.34
CA ASP A 16 -6.47 -4.61 6.70
C ASP A 16 -5.62 -3.91 5.62
N GLU A 17 -5.98 -4.07 4.34
CA GLU A 17 -5.27 -3.39 3.25
C GLU A 17 -5.43 -1.85 3.30
N LYS A 18 -6.54 -1.38 3.90
CA LYS A 18 -6.91 0.04 4.00
C LYS A 18 -6.45 0.67 5.29
N MET A 19 -6.09 -0.12 6.31
CA MET A 19 -5.53 0.34 7.59
C MET A 19 -4.41 1.36 7.37
N ALA A 20 -4.38 2.42 8.16
CA ALA A 20 -3.27 3.38 8.13
C ALA A 20 -1.95 2.69 8.45
N GLN A 21 -0.84 3.26 7.99
CA GLN A 21 0.51 2.75 8.25
C GLN A 21 0.76 1.32 7.72
N THR A 22 -0.02 0.88 6.72
CA THR A 22 0.27 -0.34 5.97
C THR A 22 0.58 -0.04 4.51
N VAL A 23 1.33 -0.94 3.86
CA VAL A 23 1.43 -1.03 2.40
C VAL A 23 1.02 -2.43 2.00
N HIS A 24 0.35 -2.58 0.86
CA HIS A 24 0.07 -3.88 0.29
C HIS A 24 0.62 -4.01 -1.13
N LEU A 25 0.98 -5.24 -1.49
CA LEU A 25 1.34 -5.65 -2.84
C LEU A 25 0.60 -6.94 -3.15
N ALA A 26 -0.02 -6.99 -4.33
CA ALA A 26 -0.72 -8.18 -4.79
C ALA A 26 0.22 -9.07 -5.60
N LEU A 27 0.34 -10.35 -5.20
CA LEU A 27 0.93 -11.38 -6.03
C LEU A 27 -0.12 -11.93 -6.99
N GLY A 28 0.19 -11.92 -8.28
CA GLY A 28 -0.67 -12.50 -9.32
C GLY A 28 -1.33 -11.45 -10.20
N ARG A 29 -2.62 -11.62 -10.49
CA ARG A 29 -3.34 -10.94 -11.56
C ARG A 29 -3.34 -9.43 -11.36
N ALA A 30 -2.96 -8.69 -12.39
CA ALA A 30 -3.16 -7.25 -12.47
C ALA A 30 -4.59 -6.91 -12.94
N TYR A 31 -5.12 -5.77 -12.49
CA TYR A 31 -6.39 -5.24 -13.01
C TYR A 31 -6.15 -4.43 -14.29
N ASP A 32 -6.95 -4.69 -15.33
CA ASP A 32 -6.81 -4.00 -16.62
C ASP A 32 -6.99 -2.48 -16.49
N ALA A 33 -7.79 -2.02 -15.52
CA ALA A 33 -8.00 -0.61 -15.22
C ALA A 33 -6.73 0.11 -14.71
N CYS A 34 -5.69 -0.63 -14.31
CA CYS A 34 -4.42 -0.09 -13.86
C CYS A 34 -3.36 -0.05 -14.97
N LEU A 35 -3.72 -0.42 -16.20
CA LEU A 35 -2.81 -0.51 -17.34
C LEU A 35 -3.05 0.66 -18.31
N PRO A 36 -2.00 1.16 -18.99
CA PRO A 36 -2.16 2.02 -20.15
C PRO A 36 -2.92 1.30 -21.28
N ASP A 37 -3.54 2.08 -22.18
CA ASP A 37 -4.21 1.52 -23.34
C ASP A 37 -3.26 0.68 -24.21
N GLY A 38 -3.67 -0.57 -24.50
CA GLY A 38 -2.91 -1.49 -25.34
C GLY A 38 -1.82 -2.29 -24.62
N GLU A 39 -1.62 -2.08 -23.32
CA GLU A 39 -0.67 -2.84 -22.51
C GLU A 39 -1.34 -4.04 -21.83
N ALA A 40 -0.56 -5.10 -21.61
CA ALA A 40 -0.99 -6.28 -20.86
C ALA A 40 -0.31 -6.32 -19.48
N GLY A 41 -1.08 -6.63 -18.45
CA GLY A 41 -0.61 -6.79 -17.08
C GLY A 41 -0.16 -8.23 -16.80
N ASN A 42 0.21 -8.48 -15.54
CA ASN A 42 0.50 -9.84 -15.11
C ASN A 42 -0.78 -10.70 -15.15
N ASP A 43 -0.77 -11.78 -15.93
CA ASP A 43 -1.87 -12.73 -16.02
C ASP A 43 -1.70 -13.88 -15.02
N SER A 44 -2.74 -14.19 -14.25
CA SER A 44 -2.72 -15.22 -13.23
C SER A 44 -4.13 -15.60 -12.78
N ALA A 45 -4.29 -16.84 -12.31
CA ALA A 45 -5.53 -17.31 -11.70
C ALA A 45 -5.72 -16.82 -10.25
N ILE A 46 -4.67 -16.27 -9.64
CA ILE A 46 -4.69 -15.76 -8.25
C ILE A 46 -4.46 -14.26 -8.22
N HIS A 47 -4.98 -13.62 -7.18
CA HIS A 47 -4.66 -12.27 -6.75
C HIS A 47 -4.62 -12.31 -5.23
N THR A 48 -3.42 -12.25 -4.65
CA THR A 48 -3.22 -12.41 -3.22
C THR A 48 -2.49 -11.21 -2.67
N ASP A 49 -3.17 -10.46 -1.82
CA ASP A 49 -2.62 -9.28 -1.16
C ASP A 49 -1.71 -9.69 -0.01
N LEU A 50 -0.49 -9.18 -0.05
CA LEU A 50 0.46 -9.23 1.06
C LEU A 50 0.48 -7.85 1.68
N ILE A 51 0.26 -7.77 2.99
CA ILE A 51 0.24 -6.52 3.74
C ILE A 51 1.46 -6.49 4.65
N THR A 52 2.12 -5.34 4.71
CA THR A 52 3.17 -5.06 5.70
C THR A 52 2.82 -3.82 6.49
N ASP A 53 3.13 -3.86 7.79
CA ASP A 53 3.19 -2.66 8.61
C ASP A 53 4.42 -1.85 8.21
N VAL A 54 4.26 -0.53 8.16
CA VAL A 54 5.31 0.45 7.83
C VAL A 54 5.32 1.57 8.87
N SER A 55 4.92 1.27 10.12
CA SER A 55 4.81 2.29 11.17
C SER A 55 6.16 2.71 11.79
N THR A 56 7.23 1.95 11.54
CA THR A 56 8.56 2.17 12.12
C THR A 56 9.66 1.74 11.15
N ASP A 57 10.82 2.41 11.24
CA ASP A 57 12.04 2.15 10.47
C ASP A 57 11.79 1.88 8.97
N SER A 58 10.92 2.64 8.34
CA SER A 58 10.47 2.39 6.97
C SER A 58 10.29 3.65 6.13
N THR A 59 10.49 3.47 4.82
CA THR A 59 10.29 4.53 3.83
C THR A 59 9.58 3.99 2.60
N LEU A 60 8.59 4.72 2.09
CA LEU A 60 8.03 4.50 0.75
C LEU A 60 8.54 5.60 -0.17
N ALA A 61 9.19 5.22 -1.27
CA ALA A 61 9.66 6.14 -2.29
C ALA A 61 9.08 5.80 -3.66
N VAL A 62 8.74 6.83 -4.42
CA VAL A 62 8.30 6.74 -5.82
C VAL A 62 9.30 7.53 -6.66
N ASP A 63 9.93 6.88 -7.64
CA ASP A 63 10.96 7.48 -8.50
C ASP A 63 12.12 8.16 -7.72
N GLY A 64 12.46 7.60 -6.55
CA GLY A 64 13.49 8.13 -5.66
C GLY A 64 13.04 9.26 -4.73
N GLU A 65 11.81 9.77 -4.88
CA GLU A 65 11.22 10.74 -3.95
C GLU A 65 10.53 10.01 -2.79
N ILE A 66 10.95 10.29 -1.55
CA ILE A 66 10.29 9.73 -0.36
C ILE A 66 8.91 10.39 -0.19
N VAL A 67 7.85 9.57 -0.23
CA VAL A 67 6.46 10.01 -0.07
C VAL A 67 5.86 9.61 1.28
N GLN A 68 6.45 8.61 1.96
CA GLN A 68 6.07 8.18 3.31
C GLN A 68 7.31 7.83 4.15
N ARG A 69 7.29 8.20 5.43
CA ARG A 69 8.27 7.81 6.46
C ARG A 69 7.51 7.32 7.69
N ASP A 70 7.79 6.11 8.15
CA ASP A 70 7.20 5.55 9.37
C ASP A 70 5.65 5.69 9.41
N GLY A 71 5.04 5.42 8.26
CA GLY A 71 3.59 5.47 8.07
C GLY A 71 3.01 6.88 7.87
N THR A 72 3.81 7.93 8.03
CA THR A 72 3.44 9.34 7.85
C THR A 72 3.71 9.79 6.42
N PHE A 73 2.73 10.39 5.76
CA PHE A 73 2.88 10.89 4.39
C PHE A 73 3.45 12.31 4.34
N ARG A 74 4.08 12.69 3.22
CA ARG A 74 4.74 14.01 3.03
C ARG A 74 3.86 15.25 3.23
N TRP A 75 2.53 15.10 3.21
CA TRP A 75 1.57 16.19 3.44
C TRP A 75 1.01 16.21 4.87
N GLU A 76 1.50 15.33 5.74
CA GLU A 76 1.03 15.19 7.12
C GLU A 76 2.06 15.77 8.09
N ASP A 77 1.58 16.26 9.23
CA ASP A 77 2.45 16.73 10.29
C ASP A 77 3.36 15.59 10.78
N GLY A 78 4.63 15.90 11.02
CA GLY A 78 5.62 14.94 11.53
C GLY A 78 6.40 14.16 10.47
N PHE A 79 6.21 14.44 9.16
CA PHE A 79 6.95 13.76 8.10
C PHE A 79 8.48 13.95 8.15
N GLU A 80 8.97 15.13 8.56
CA GLU A 80 10.42 15.40 8.63
C GLU A 80 11.10 14.87 9.90
N GLY A 81 10.31 14.34 10.84
CA GLY A 81 10.73 13.92 12.18
C GLY A 81 11.69 12.75 12.23
#